data_AF-A0A7X7UWB0-F1
#
_entry.id   AF-A0A7X7UWB0-F1
#
_cell.length_a   1.000
_cell.length_b   1.000
_cell.length_c   1.000
_cell.angle_alpha   90.00
_cell.angle_beta   90.00
_cell.angle_gamma   90.00
#
_symmetry.space_group_name_H-M   'P 1'
#
loop_
_entity.id
_entity.type
_entity.pdbx_description
1 polymer ?
#
loop_
_entity_poly.entity_id
_entity_poly.type
_entity_poly.pdbx_seq_one_letter_code
_entity_poly.pdbx_strand_id
1 'polypeptide(L)'
;TYKKRVIHRFSEAGITNSAKTILVHCLHLDDEERRILHSSPCRIVQNTESNLNNNVGFFSGKSLGNNIMLGTDGMHSDMLQSAKAAYFVGQRFDPISPATAYRRFRNVHHYLADNGFRGDGANNLVVLNYNPPTEINRDNFYGHFIFGINASHVQHVISNGKAIVLDQKMTTVDEDEIMSQSREQAKRLWNLMKRL
;
A
#
# COMPACT_ATOMS: atom_id res chain seq x y z
N THR A 1 -27.10 -9.43 -13.78
CA THR A 1 -26.04 -9.82 -12.81
C THR A 1 -26.63 -9.86 -11.41
N TYR A 2 -26.87 -11.06 -10.85
CA TYR A 2 -27.29 -11.46 -9.47
C TYR A 2 -28.22 -10.59 -8.57
N LYS A 3 -28.67 -9.39 -8.97
CA LYS A 3 -29.51 -8.45 -8.19
C LYS A 3 -29.00 -8.17 -6.76
N LYS A 4 -27.69 -8.31 -6.55
CA LYS A 4 -27.07 -8.31 -5.23
C LYS A 4 -25.68 -7.67 -5.28
N ARG A 5 -25.36 -6.85 -4.27
CA ARG A 5 -24.07 -6.17 -4.19
C ARG A 5 -22.92 -7.13 -3.85
N VAL A 6 -21.69 -6.72 -4.15
CA VAL A 6 -20.51 -7.59 -4.17
C VAL A 6 -20.18 -8.14 -2.79
N ILE A 7 -20.14 -7.29 -1.75
CA ILE A 7 -19.74 -7.75 -0.41
C ILE A 7 -20.77 -8.73 0.17
N HIS A 8 -22.06 -8.52 -0.10
CA HIS A 8 -23.06 -9.48 0.36
C HIS A 8 -22.94 -10.85 -0.33
N ARG A 9 -22.52 -10.90 -1.60
CA ARG A 9 -22.23 -12.17 -2.29
C ARG A 9 -21.01 -12.86 -1.69
N PHE A 10 -19.98 -12.08 -1.38
CA PHE A 10 -18.77 -12.59 -0.73
C PHE A 10 -19.06 -13.10 0.68
N SER A 11 -19.93 -12.42 1.42
CA SER A 11 -20.33 -12.82 2.76
C SER A 11 -21.11 -14.14 2.77
N GLU A 12 -22.09 -14.31 1.88
CA GLU A 12 -22.79 -15.60 1.71
C GLU A 12 -21.86 -16.74 1.28
N ALA A 13 -20.87 -16.44 0.45
CA ALA A 13 -19.88 -17.43 0.03
C ALA A 13 -18.81 -17.71 1.11
N GLY A 14 -18.88 -17.08 2.29
CA GLY A 14 -17.91 -17.23 3.37
C GLY A 14 -16.55 -16.55 3.13
N ILE A 15 -16.39 -15.80 2.04
CA ILE A 15 -15.13 -15.10 1.70
C ILE A 15 -14.78 -14.08 2.78
N THR A 16 -15.79 -13.43 3.37
CA THR A 16 -15.59 -12.43 4.43
C THR A 16 -15.23 -13.04 5.79
N ASN A 17 -15.17 -14.36 5.92
CA ASN A 17 -14.93 -15.04 7.20
C ASN A 17 -13.46 -15.42 7.40
N SER A 18 -12.59 -15.11 6.44
CA SER A 18 -11.19 -15.48 6.45
C SER A 18 -10.28 -14.26 6.64
N ALA A 19 -9.34 -14.36 7.59
CA ALA A 19 -8.28 -13.37 7.79
C ALA A 19 -7.25 -13.35 6.65
N LYS A 20 -7.23 -14.38 5.79
CA LYS A 20 -6.39 -14.47 4.58
C LYS A 20 -6.97 -13.72 3.39
N THR A 21 -8.23 -13.31 3.47
CA THR A 21 -8.88 -12.57 2.38
C THR A 21 -8.41 -11.12 2.37
N ILE A 22 -7.95 -10.67 1.20
CA ILE A 22 -7.67 -9.28 0.90
C ILE A 22 -8.72 -8.77 -0.09
N LEU A 23 -9.43 -7.70 0.28
CA LEU A 23 -10.36 -6.99 -0.58
C LEU A 23 -9.71 -5.68 -1.04
N VAL A 24 -9.49 -5.55 -2.34
CA VAL A 24 -8.78 -4.41 -2.92
C VAL A 24 -9.79 -3.34 -3.37
N HIS A 25 -9.39 -2.07 -3.27
CA HIS A 25 -10.14 -0.87 -3.67
C HIS A 25 -11.30 -0.48 -2.74
N CYS A 26 -12.33 -1.31 -2.59
CA CYS A 26 -13.44 -1.11 -1.64
C CYS A 26 -14.03 0.32 -1.56
N LEU A 27 -14.18 1.02 -2.69
CA LEU A 27 -14.66 2.42 -2.71
C LEU A 27 -16.18 2.52 -2.61
N HIS A 28 -16.89 1.77 -3.46
CA HIS A 28 -18.33 1.87 -3.63
C HIS A 28 -19.08 0.93 -2.69
N LEU A 29 -18.90 1.15 -1.39
CA LEU A 29 -19.57 0.40 -0.34
C LEU A 29 -20.72 1.21 0.25
N ASP A 30 -21.87 0.58 0.40
CA ASP A 30 -22.96 1.14 1.21
C ASP A 30 -22.76 0.85 2.71
N ASP A 31 -23.67 1.36 3.55
CA ASP A 31 -23.56 1.25 5.00
C ASP A 31 -23.68 -0.19 5.53
N GLU A 32 -24.38 -1.07 4.82
CA GLU A 32 -24.50 -2.48 5.20
C GLU A 32 -23.23 -3.24 4.84
N GLU A 33 -22.70 -3.05 3.63
CA GLU A 33 -21.42 -3.63 3.22
C GLU A 33 -20.28 -3.16 4.13
N ARG A 34 -20.29 -1.89 4.55
CA ARG A 34 -19.34 -1.36 5.55
C ARG A 34 -19.47 -2.07 6.89
N ARG A 35 -20.69 -2.31 7.39
CA ARG A 35 -20.93 -3.04 8.66
C ARG A 35 -20.46 -4.49 8.59
N ILE A 36 -20.70 -5.17 7.47
CA ILE A 36 -20.19 -6.52 7.23
C ILE A 36 -18.66 -6.53 7.30
N LEU A 37 -18.00 -5.61 6.58
CA LEU A 37 -16.54 -5.54 6.54
C LEU A 37 -15.92 -5.08 7.86
N HIS A 38 -16.59 -4.20 8.62
CA HIS A 38 -16.14 -3.79 9.95
C HIS A 38 -16.03 -4.96 10.92
N SER A 39 -16.98 -5.89 10.84
CA SER A 39 -17.05 -7.07 11.70
C SER A 39 -16.27 -8.27 11.15
N SER A 40 -15.67 -8.12 9.97
CA SER A 40 -14.95 -9.17 9.26
C SER A 40 -13.45 -9.17 9.60
N PRO A 41 -12.80 -10.35 9.66
CA PRO A 41 -11.35 -10.45 9.78
C PRO A 41 -10.60 -10.07 8.49
N CYS A 42 -11.30 -9.81 7.38
CA CYS A 42 -10.65 -9.48 6.10
C CYS A 42 -9.79 -8.21 6.18
N ARG A 43 -8.78 -8.15 5.32
CA ARG A 43 -8.01 -6.93 5.09
C ARG A 43 -8.52 -6.17 3.88
N ILE A 44 -8.59 -4.85 3.99
CA ILE A 44 -8.95 -3.96 2.90
C ILE A 44 -7.67 -3.26 2.41
N VAL A 45 -7.43 -3.21 1.11
CA VAL A 45 -6.28 -2.49 0.53
C VAL A 45 -6.75 -1.22 -0.17
N GLN A 46 -6.24 -0.08 0.28
CA GLN A 46 -6.46 1.23 -0.32
C GLN A 46 -5.35 1.54 -1.34
N ASN A 47 -5.74 1.69 -2.60
CA ASN A 47 -4.89 2.05 -3.73
C ASN A 47 -5.21 3.47 -4.24
N THR A 48 -4.88 4.49 -3.45
CA THR A 48 -5.33 5.87 -3.69
C THR A 48 -4.98 6.39 -5.08
N GLU A 49 -3.72 6.23 -5.50
CA GLU A 49 -3.24 6.81 -6.76
C GLU A 49 -3.90 6.14 -7.98
N SER A 50 -4.07 4.81 -7.95
CA SER A 50 -4.76 4.07 -9.02
C SER A 50 -6.23 4.42 -9.12
N ASN A 51 -6.91 4.56 -7.98
CA ASN A 51 -8.32 4.95 -7.96
C ASN A 51 -8.52 6.34 -8.61
N LEU A 52 -7.60 7.27 -8.39
CA LEU A 52 -7.66 8.60 -8.99
C LEU A 52 -7.24 8.60 -10.46
N ASN A 53 -6.17 7.89 -10.83
CA ASN A 53 -5.72 7.77 -12.21
C ASN A 53 -6.83 7.25 -13.14
N ASN A 54 -7.60 6.28 -12.66
CA ASN A 54 -8.69 5.66 -13.41
C ASN A 54 -10.06 6.32 -13.19
N ASN A 55 -10.12 7.46 -12.50
CA ASN A 55 -11.36 8.17 -12.14
C ASN A 55 -12.42 7.27 -11.45
N VAL A 56 -11.98 6.27 -10.68
CA VAL A 56 -12.87 5.37 -9.92
C VAL A 56 -13.45 6.07 -8.70
N GLY A 57 -12.67 6.96 -8.08
CA GLY A 57 -13.14 7.85 -7.01
C GLY A 57 -12.29 7.81 -5.75
N PHE A 58 -12.90 8.16 -4.63
CA PHE A 58 -12.22 8.38 -3.36
C PHE A 58 -12.53 7.27 -2.35
N PHE A 59 -11.48 6.69 -1.76
CA PHE A 59 -11.62 5.73 -0.67
C PHE A 59 -11.97 6.45 0.65
N SER A 60 -12.82 5.85 1.47
CA SER A 60 -13.08 6.31 2.84
C SER A 60 -13.09 5.12 3.81
N GLY A 61 -12.24 5.18 4.83
CA GLY A 61 -12.15 4.23 5.93
C GLY A 61 -13.26 4.36 6.97
N LYS A 62 -14.20 5.30 6.79
CA LYS A 62 -15.32 5.51 7.73
C LYS A 62 -16.12 4.20 7.89
N SER A 63 -16.32 3.80 9.14
CA SER A 63 -17.06 2.57 9.50
C SER A 63 -16.50 1.27 8.94
N LEU A 64 -15.20 1.22 8.54
CA LEU A 64 -14.53 0.01 8.06
C LEU A 64 -13.59 -0.63 9.10
N GLY A 65 -13.40 0.00 10.26
CA GLY A 65 -12.49 -0.48 11.29
C GLY A 65 -11.01 -0.24 10.95
N ASN A 66 -10.12 -1.04 11.54
CA ASN A 66 -8.68 -0.82 11.47
C ASN A 66 -7.94 -1.75 10.51
N ASN A 67 -8.62 -2.71 9.86
CA ASN A 67 -8.01 -3.70 8.97
C ASN A 67 -7.72 -3.16 7.56
N ILE A 68 -7.29 -1.91 7.47
CA ILE A 68 -6.99 -1.22 6.21
C ILE A 68 -5.48 -1.19 6.01
N MET A 69 -5.02 -1.64 4.85
CA MET A 69 -3.64 -1.60 4.37
C MET A 69 -3.54 -0.64 3.16
N LEU A 70 -2.32 -0.32 2.76
CA LEU A 70 -2.05 0.47 1.56
C LEU A 70 -1.48 -0.41 0.45
N GLY A 71 -1.68 0.01 -0.79
CA GLY A 71 -1.03 -0.59 -1.96
C GLY A 71 -0.85 0.44 -3.08
N THR A 72 -0.02 0.07 -4.06
CA THR A 72 0.30 0.92 -5.22
C THR A 72 -0.46 0.50 -6.49
N ASP A 73 -1.13 -0.65 -6.47
CA ASP A 73 -1.83 -1.24 -7.62
C ASP A 73 -0.96 -1.44 -8.88
N GLY A 74 0.36 -1.54 -8.70
CA GLY A 74 1.30 -1.69 -9.82
C GLY A 74 1.55 -0.41 -10.62
N MET A 75 1.06 0.76 -10.19
CA MET A 75 1.40 2.04 -10.83
C MET A 75 2.87 2.44 -10.64
N HIS A 76 3.38 2.18 -9.44
CA HIS A 76 4.76 2.40 -9.02
C HIS A 76 5.05 1.49 -7.81
N SER A 77 6.25 1.58 -7.23
CA SER A 77 6.68 0.76 -6.08
C SER A 77 6.98 1.57 -4.82
N ASP A 78 6.59 2.85 -4.79
CA ASP A 78 6.83 3.74 -3.63
C ASP A 78 5.64 3.73 -2.65
N MET A 79 5.78 2.98 -1.55
CA MET A 79 4.78 2.91 -0.50
C MET A 79 4.72 4.16 0.40
N LEU A 80 5.80 4.96 0.48
CA LEU A 80 5.79 6.24 1.21
C LEU A 80 4.93 7.25 0.46
N GLN A 81 5.07 7.30 -0.87
CA GLN A 81 4.22 8.10 -1.75
C GLN A 81 2.74 7.72 -1.59
N SER A 82 2.41 6.42 -1.61
CA SER A 82 1.01 5.99 -1.45
C SER A 82 0.43 6.31 -0.07
N ALA A 83 1.24 6.27 1.00
CA ALA A 83 0.81 6.75 2.33
C ALA A 83 0.50 8.25 2.35
N LYS A 84 1.33 9.07 1.69
CA LYS A 84 1.09 10.51 1.57
C LYS A 84 -0.14 10.80 0.73
N ALA A 85 -0.28 10.14 -0.42
CA ALA A 85 -1.43 10.29 -1.29
C ALA A 85 -2.74 9.97 -0.54
N ALA A 86 -2.78 8.83 0.17
CA ALA A 86 -3.91 8.46 1.02
C ALA A 86 -4.24 9.54 2.06
N TYR A 87 -3.23 10.07 2.76
CA TYR A 87 -3.40 11.11 3.76
C TYR A 87 -3.97 12.42 3.19
N PHE A 88 -3.34 12.96 2.14
CA PHE A 88 -3.71 14.27 1.59
C PHE A 88 -5.08 14.26 0.94
N VAL A 89 -5.35 13.22 0.15
CA VAL A 89 -6.63 13.04 -0.53
C VAL A 89 -7.74 12.82 0.50
N GLY A 90 -7.48 12.01 1.54
CA GLY A 90 -8.46 11.62 2.55
C GLY A 90 -8.94 12.72 3.49
N GLN A 91 -8.27 13.88 3.58
CA GLN A 91 -8.54 14.93 4.59
C GLN A 91 -10.00 15.35 4.73
N ARG A 92 -10.81 15.27 3.65
CA ARG A 92 -12.21 15.73 3.66
C ARG A 92 -13.25 14.64 3.92
N PHE A 93 -12.93 13.36 3.74
CA PHE A 93 -13.93 12.29 3.68
C PHE A 93 -13.51 10.98 4.34
N ASP A 94 -12.23 10.83 4.67
CA ASP A 94 -11.69 9.69 5.40
C ASP A 94 -11.25 10.18 6.79
N PRO A 95 -11.57 9.47 7.89
CA PRO A 95 -11.03 9.79 9.22
C PRO A 95 -9.52 9.46 9.31
N ILE A 96 -8.72 10.07 8.43
CA ILE A 96 -7.28 9.86 8.31
C ILE A 96 -6.52 10.95 9.06
N SER A 97 -5.51 10.55 9.81
CA SER A 97 -4.53 11.40 10.46
C SER A 97 -3.13 10.87 10.11
N PRO A 98 -2.05 11.61 10.42
CA PRO A 98 -0.70 11.10 10.16
C PRO A 98 -0.45 9.74 10.85
N ALA A 99 -0.96 9.59 12.08
CA ALA A 99 -0.87 8.33 12.83
C ALA A 99 -1.69 7.20 12.20
N THR A 100 -2.90 7.47 11.69
CA THR A 100 -3.69 6.42 11.04
C THR A 100 -3.14 6.04 9.67
N ALA A 101 -2.57 6.99 8.92
CA ALA A 101 -1.85 6.72 7.67
C ALA A 101 -0.63 5.81 7.91
N TYR A 102 0.18 6.10 8.93
CA TYR A 102 1.29 5.22 9.33
C TYR A 102 0.80 3.84 9.79
N ARG A 103 -0.29 3.77 10.56
CA ARG A 103 -0.90 2.48 10.95
C ARG A 103 -1.30 1.66 9.72
N ARG A 104 -1.98 2.26 8.73
CA ARG A 104 -2.34 1.57 7.48
C ARG A 104 -1.12 1.09 6.71
N PHE A 105 -0.08 1.91 6.65
CA PHE A 105 1.21 1.54 6.06
C PHE A 105 1.82 0.32 6.75
N ARG A 106 1.75 0.24 8.08
CA ARG A 106 2.30 -0.88 8.87
C ARG A 106 1.38 -2.11 8.95
N ASN A 107 0.10 -2.00 8.62
CA ASN A 107 -0.86 -3.09 8.82
C ASN A 107 -0.58 -4.35 7.99
N VAL A 108 0.25 -4.28 6.94
CA VAL A 108 0.74 -5.45 6.21
C VAL A 108 1.51 -6.41 7.12
N HIS A 109 2.25 -5.89 8.10
CA HIS A 109 2.98 -6.68 9.09
C HIS A 109 2.03 -7.50 9.97
N HIS A 110 0.94 -6.89 10.44
CA HIS A 110 -0.11 -7.61 11.15
C HIS A 110 -0.78 -8.67 10.27
N TYR A 111 -1.01 -8.37 8.98
CA TYR A 111 -1.61 -9.36 8.07
C TYR A 111 -0.71 -10.59 7.89
N LEU A 112 0.60 -10.37 7.76
CA LEU A 112 1.57 -11.47 7.67
C LEU A 112 1.61 -12.28 8.97
N ALA A 113 1.69 -11.60 10.12
CA ALA A 113 1.75 -12.24 11.44
C ALA A 113 0.48 -13.06 11.74
N ASP A 114 -0.71 -12.45 11.60
CA ASP A 114 -2.00 -13.08 11.91
C ASP A 114 -2.24 -14.36 11.09
N ASN A 115 -1.64 -14.45 9.90
CA ASN A 115 -1.81 -15.56 8.97
C ASN A 115 -0.61 -16.52 8.89
N GLY A 116 0.45 -16.28 9.69
CA GLY A 116 1.66 -17.09 9.69
C GLY A 116 2.45 -17.02 8.38
N PHE A 117 2.34 -15.91 7.64
CA PHE A 117 3.11 -15.69 6.42
C PHE A 117 4.53 -15.17 6.73
N ARG A 118 5.47 -15.51 5.84
CA ARG A 118 6.86 -15.05 5.92
C ARG A 118 7.01 -13.68 5.26
N GLY A 119 8.14 -13.01 5.52
CA GLY A 119 8.50 -11.74 4.88
C GLY A 119 8.67 -10.57 5.85
N ASP A 120 8.28 -10.75 7.12
CA ASP A 120 8.44 -9.74 8.18
C ASP A 120 9.31 -10.27 9.34
N GLY A 121 10.60 -10.42 9.08
CA GLY A 121 11.58 -10.89 10.07
C GLY A 121 12.33 -9.73 10.73
N ALA A 122 12.92 -9.99 11.91
CA ALA A 122 13.70 -9.00 12.66
C ALA A 122 14.90 -8.42 11.89
N ASN A 123 15.42 -9.16 10.90
CA ASN A 123 16.56 -8.74 10.08
C ASN A 123 16.13 -8.01 8.78
N ASN A 124 14.97 -7.36 8.80
CA ASN A 124 14.51 -6.47 7.74
C ASN A 124 14.65 -5.02 8.23
N LEU A 125 15.48 -4.22 7.57
CA LEU A 125 15.78 -2.84 7.98
C LEU A 125 15.77 -1.91 6.76
N VAL A 126 15.26 -0.71 6.97
CA VAL A 126 15.38 0.41 6.03
C VAL A 126 16.12 1.52 6.76
N VAL A 127 17.27 1.92 6.22
CA VAL A 127 18.06 3.03 6.76
C VAL A 127 17.77 4.27 5.93
N LEU A 128 17.38 5.34 6.60
CA LEU A 128 17.00 6.60 5.97
C LEU A 128 18.09 7.66 6.20
N ASN A 129 18.65 8.20 5.11
CA ASN A 129 19.44 9.42 5.14
C ASN A 129 18.51 10.65 5.08
N TYR A 130 17.82 10.90 6.20
CA TYR A 130 16.89 12.01 6.33
C TYR A 130 17.45 13.04 7.31
N ASN A 131 17.72 14.25 6.80
CA ASN A 131 18.25 15.38 7.58
C ASN A 131 17.17 16.46 7.81
N PRO A 132 16.29 16.29 8.81
CA PRO A 132 15.23 17.24 9.09
C PRO A 132 15.72 18.51 9.81
N PRO A 133 15.04 19.66 9.62
CA PRO A 133 15.32 20.88 10.38
C PRO A 133 14.86 20.81 11.84
N THR A 134 13.94 19.90 12.17
CA THR A 134 13.47 19.64 13.55
C THR A 134 13.90 18.24 13.97
N GLU A 135 14.38 18.11 15.21
CA GLU A 135 14.77 16.81 15.78
C GLU A 135 13.57 15.84 15.80
N ILE A 136 13.82 14.58 15.43
CA ILE A 136 12.79 13.53 15.44
C ILE A 136 12.64 12.97 16.83
N ASN A 137 11.40 12.93 17.33
CA ASN A 137 11.04 12.30 18.58
C ASN A 137 9.70 11.54 18.43
N ARG A 138 9.25 10.90 19.51
CA ARG A 138 8.02 10.08 19.51
C ARG A 138 6.77 10.90 19.16
N ASP A 139 6.74 12.18 19.54
CA ASP A 139 5.55 13.02 19.43
C ASP A 139 5.40 13.62 18.01
N ASN A 140 6.51 13.79 17.28
CA ASN A 140 6.50 14.37 15.94
C ASN A 140 6.79 13.38 14.80
N PHE A 141 7.12 12.11 15.10
CA PHE A 141 7.50 11.12 14.09
C PHE A 141 6.48 10.98 12.96
N TYR A 142 5.17 10.92 13.26
CA TYR A 142 4.14 10.79 12.22
C TYR A 142 4.07 12.02 11.30
N GLY A 143 4.39 13.21 11.84
CA GLY A 143 4.54 14.43 11.04
C GLY A 143 5.72 14.30 10.08
N HIS A 144 6.89 13.87 10.56
CA HIS A 144 8.05 13.60 9.70
C HIS A 144 7.76 12.54 8.64
N PHE A 145 7.06 11.46 9.00
CA PHE A 145 6.69 10.38 8.06
C PHE A 145 5.86 10.89 6.88
N ILE A 146 4.83 11.70 7.15
CA ILE A 146 3.93 12.22 6.10
C ILE A 146 4.55 13.40 5.35
N PHE A 147 5.11 14.38 6.06
CA PHE A 147 5.49 15.66 5.46
C PHE A 147 6.97 15.74 5.05
N GLY A 148 7.83 14.91 5.63
CA GLY A 148 9.28 14.98 5.41
C GLY A 148 9.84 13.81 4.61
N ILE A 149 9.74 12.60 5.16
CA ILE A 149 10.39 11.39 4.64
C ILE A 149 9.86 11.06 3.24
N ASN A 150 10.73 10.74 2.28
CA ASN A 150 10.36 10.30 0.94
C ASN A 150 11.35 9.22 0.45
N ALA A 151 11.07 8.58 -0.70
CA ALA A 151 11.88 7.47 -1.20
C ALA A 151 13.35 7.83 -1.46
N SER A 152 13.68 9.08 -1.81
CA SER A 152 15.08 9.50 -2.02
C SER A 152 15.92 9.45 -0.74
N HIS A 153 15.29 9.42 0.44
CA HIS A 153 16.01 9.24 1.70
C HIS A 153 16.38 7.79 1.97
N VAL A 154 15.85 6.79 1.24
CA VAL A 154 16.20 5.38 1.45
C VAL A 154 17.65 5.16 1.03
N GLN A 155 18.55 5.01 2.00
CA GLN A 155 19.98 4.85 1.75
C GLN A 155 20.38 3.38 1.68
N HIS A 156 19.92 2.57 2.62
CA HIS A 156 20.18 1.14 2.67
C HIS A 156 18.90 0.36 2.93
N VAL A 157 18.80 -0.82 2.32
CA VAL A 157 17.72 -1.78 2.57
C VAL A 157 18.34 -3.13 2.83
N ILE A 158 18.04 -3.69 3.99
CA ILE A 158 18.43 -5.04 4.39
C ILE A 158 17.18 -5.90 4.41
N SER A 159 17.23 -7.03 3.72
CA SER A 159 16.17 -8.04 3.69
C SER A 159 16.73 -9.37 4.19
N ASN A 160 16.20 -9.86 5.31
CA ASN A 160 16.66 -11.06 5.99
C ASN A 160 18.19 -11.11 6.20
N GLY A 161 18.77 -10.00 6.65
CA GLY A 161 20.20 -9.88 6.91
C GLY A 161 21.07 -9.67 5.66
N LYS A 162 20.49 -9.72 4.45
CA LYS A 162 21.20 -9.40 3.22
C LYS A 162 20.93 -7.94 2.84
N ALA A 163 21.98 -7.14 2.72
CA ALA A 163 21.86 -5.82 2.10
C ALA A 163 21.47 -6.03 0.63
N ILE A 164 20.32 -5.48 0.22
CA ILE A 164 19.82 -5.50 -1.15
C ILE A 164 19.99 -4.13 -1.82
N VAL A 165 19.98 -3.06 -1.03
CA VAL A 165 20.37 -1.70 -1.43
C VAL A 165 21.46 -1.21 -0.49
N LEU A 166 22.56 -0.70 -1.04
CA LEU A 166 23.62 -0.03 -0.29
C LEU A 166 23.98 1.30 -0.96
N ASP A 167 24.01 2.39 -0.20
CA ASP A 167 24.29 3.74 -0.71
C ASP A 167 23.48 4.07 -1.96
N GLN A 168 22.18 3.77 -1.89
CA GLN A 168 21.20 3.96 -2.97
C GLN A 168 21.46 3.13 -4.24
N LYS A 169 22.34 2.13 -4.20
CA LYS A 169 22.61 1.23 -5.32
C LYS A 169 22.10 -0.18 -5.04
N MET A 170 21.52 -0.80 -6.05
CA MET A 170 21.16 -2.22 -5.98
C MET A 170 22.42 -3.08 -5.89
N THR A 171 22.38 -4.12 -5.05
CA THR A 171 23.52 -5.04 -4.83
C THR A 171 23.28 -6.43 -5.40
N THR A 172 22.05 -6.71 -5.83
CA THR A 172 21.61 -8.05 -6.25
C THR A 172 21.30 -8.15 -7.72
N VAL A 173 21.28 -7.03 -8.44
CA VAL A 173 20.90 -6.93 -9.85
C VAL A 173 21.70 -5.82 -10.52
N ASP A 174 21.84 -5.92 -11.84
CA ASP A 174 22.32 -4.84 -12.70
C ASP A 174 21.12 -3.99 -13.15
N GLU A 175 21.06 -2.75 -12.67
CA GLU A 175 19.96 -1.83 -12.98
C GLU A 175 19.97 -1.41 -14.46
N ASP A 176 21.15 -1.23 -15.06
CA ASP A 176 21.28 -0.81 -16.46
C ASP A 176 20.83 -1.93 -17.40
N GLU A 177 21.20 -3.18 -17.08
CA GLU A 177 20.73 -4.36 -17.81
C GLU A 177 19.21 -4.50 -17.72
N ILE A 178 18.63 -4.45 -16.52
CA ILE A 178 17.18 -4.53 -16.31
C ILE A 178 16.45 -3.44 -17.08
N MET A 179 16.96 -2.20 -17.04
CA MET A 179 16.34 -1.08 -17.73
C MET A 179 16.49 -1.20 -19.25
N SER A 180 17.60 -1.75 -19.75
CA SER A 180 17.79 -2.06 -21.17
C SER A 180 16.75 -3.08 -21.65
N GLN A 181 16.64 -4.23 -20.97
CA GLN A 181 15.69 -5.29 -21.30
C GLN A 181 14.23 -4.81 -21.20
N SER A 182 13.91 -4.04 -20.16
CA SER A 182 12.57 -3.48 -19.95
C SER A 182 12.16 -2.53 -21.10
N ARG A 183 13.08 -1.70 -21.60
CA ARG A 183 12.83 -0.83 -22.77
C ARG A 183 12.61 -1.63 -24.05
N GLU A 184 13.31 -2.75 -24.22
CA GLU A 184 13.08 -3.66 -25.35
C GLU A 184 11.69 -4.27 -25.29
N GLN A 185 11.29 -4.83 -24.15
CA GLN A 185 9.96 -5.44 -23.98
C GLN A 185 8.84 -4.40 -24.13
N ALA A 186 9.03 -3.18 -23.64
CA ALA A 186 8.08 -2.10 -23.85
C ALA A 186 7.89 -1.79 -25.34
N LYS A 187 8.98 -1.65 -26.12
CA LYS A 187 8.90 -1.43 -27.58
C LYS A 187 8.15 -2.58 -28.27
N ARG A 188 8.43 -3.82 -27.89
CA ARG A 188 7.76 -5.01 -28.42
C ARG A 188 6.26 -4.96 -28.15
N LEU A 189 5.85 -4.69 -26.92
CA LEU A 189 4.44 -4.58 -26.53
C LEU A 189 3.73 -3.48 -27.32
N TRP A 190 4.31 -2.29 -27.40
CA TRP A 190 3.72 -1.17 -28.14
C TRP A 190 3.55 -1.46 -29.62
N ASN A 191 4.52 -2.14 -30.24
CA ASN A 191 4.41 -2.54 -31.65
C ASN A 191 3.31 -3.58 -31.88
N LEU A 192 3.06 -4.47 -30.92
CA LEU A 192 1.94 -5.41 -30.98
C LEU A 192 0.59 -4.69 -30.83
N MET A 193 0.49 -3.77 -29.86
CA MET A 193 -0.75 -3.01 -29.63
C MET A 193 -1.14 -2.14 -30.84
N LYS A 194 -0.18 -1.60 -31.59
CA LYS A 194 -0.47 -0.84 -32.83
C LYS A 194 -1.01 -1.68 -33.98
N ARG A 195 -0.89 -3.00 -33.92
CA ARG A 195 -1.40 -3.93 -34.94
C ARG A 195 -2.81 -4.44 -34.60
N LEU A 196 -3.30 -4.15 -33.40
CA LEU A 196 -4.67 -4.42 -32.95
C LEU A 196 -5.56 -3.22 -33.28
#